data_AF-A0A435ZIJ9-F1
#
_entry.id   AF-A0A435ZIJ9-F1
#
_cell.length_a   1.000
_cell.length_b   1.000
_cell.length_c   1.000
_cell.angle_alpha   90.00
_cell.angle_beta   90.00
_cell.angle_gamma   90.00
#
_symmetry.space_group_name_H-M   'P 1'
#
loop_
_entity.id
_entity.type
_entity.pdbx_description
1 polymer ?
#
loop_
_entity_poly.entity_id
_entity_poly.type
_entity_poly.pdbx_seq_one_letter_code
_entity_poly.pdbx_strand_id
1 'polypeptide(L)'
;MEQRAAKLVDGVVAAHSVDQELHRVLIDEVPLAARSTQDQFEAEYLRRYRAVIASAKGKADPERDDIAARVLSGAVEGVVHAAARHGELQSPALRAELIELVCAYLGSRRTG
;
A
#
# COMPACT_ATOMS: atom_id res chain seq x y z
N MET A 1 4.76 3.85 -15.28
CA MET A 1 4.04 4.13 -14.01
C MET A 1 3.25 2.91 -13.62
N GLU A 2 2.42 2.41 -14.53
CA GLU A 2 1.71 1.14 -14.44
C GLU A 2 2.56 -0.05 -13.97
N GLN A 3 3.74 -0.30 -14.56
CA GLN A 3 4.59 -1.41 -14.09
C GLN A 3 5.05 -1.27 -12.63
N ARG A 4 5.24 -0.04 -12.13
CA ARG A 4 5.56 0.19 -10.70
C ARG A 4 4.33 0.00 -9.82
N ALA A 5 3.17 0.47 -10.30
CA ALA A 5 1.89 0.23 -9.64
C ALA A 5 1.57 -1.26 -9.53
N ALA A 6 1.75 -2.03 -10.60
CA ALA A 6 1.58 -3.48 -10.62
C ALA A 6 2.51 -4.16 -9.61
N LYS A 7 3.81 -3.85 -9.61
CA LYS A 7 4.76 -4.42 -8.63
C LYS A 7 4.41 -4.09 -7.18
N LEU A 8 3.90 -2.88 -6.93
CA LEU A 8 3.41 -2.49 -5.60
C LEU A 8 2.22 -3.35 -5.20
N VAL A 9 1.17 -3.38 -6.03
CA VAL A 9 -0.07 -4.13 -5.78
C VAL A 9 0.23 -5.62 -5.59
N ASP A 10 1.01 -6.23 -6.49
CA ASP A 10 1.40 -7.64 -6.41
C ASP A 10 2.17 -7.93 -5.12
N GLY A 11 3.04 -7.02 -4.68
CA GLY A 11 3.77 -7.14 -3.43
C GLY A 11 2.87 -7.10 -2.19
N VAL A 12 1.86 -6.24 -2.18
CA VAL A 12 0.91 -6.12 -1.05
C VAL A 12 -0.01 -7.34 -0.99
N VAL A 13 -0.51 -7.80 -2.14
CA VAL A 13 -1.33 -9.02 -2.25
C VAL A 13 -0.53 -10.24 -1.79
N ALA A 14 0.74 -10.37 -2.21
CA ALA A 14 1.60 -11.48 -1.80
C ALA A 14 1.82 -11.49 -0.28
N ALA A 15 2.08 -10.32 0.34
CA ALA A 15 2.24 -10.21 1.78
C ALA A 15 0.99 -10.69 2.54
N HIS A 16 -0.20 -10.31 2.09
CA HIS A 16 -1.48 -10.70 2.70
C HIS A 16 -1.93 -12.13 2.38
N SER A 17 -1.38 -12.74 1.32
CA SER A 17 -1.66 -14.13 0.95
C SER A 17 -0.86 -15.13 1.78
N VAL A 18 0.32 -14.73 2.29
CA VAL A 18 1.16 -15.57 3.15
C VAL A 18 0.66 -15.58 4.59
N ASP A 19 0.17 -14.44 5.09
CA ASP A 19 -0.33 -14.34 6.44
C ASP A 19 -1.46 -13.29 6.53
N GLN A 20 -2.71 -13.76 6.50
CA GLN A 20 -3.88 -12.92 6.80
C GLN A 20 -3.88 -12.47 8.27
N GLU A 21 -3.22 -13.22 9.14
CA GLU A 21 -3.20 -13.05 10.59
C GLU A 21 -2.12 -12.07 11.07
N LEU A 22 -1.05 -11.86 10.29
CA LEU A 22 -0.06 -10.80 10.57
C LEU A 22 -0.67 -9.38 10.48
N HIS A 23 -1.85 -9.24 9.86
CA HIS A 23 -2.67 -8.02 9.89
C HIS A 23 -3.89 -8.12 10.84
N ARG A 24 -4.05 -9.23 11.60
CA ARG A 24 -5.04 -9.33 12.70
C ARG A 24 -4.69 -8.39 13.85
N VAL A 25 -3.48 -7.82 13.84
CA VAL A 25 -2.94 -6.88 14.84
C VAL A 25 -3.32 -5.43 14.56
N LEU A 26 -4.03 -5.12 13.47
CA LEU A 26 -4.25 -3.72 13.14
C LEU A 26 -5.26 -2.99 14.04
N ILE A 27 -6.07 -3.65 14.89
CA ILE A 27 -6.90 -2.89 15.86
C ILE A 27 -7.03 -3.48 17.28
N ASP A 28 -6.84 -4.78 17.56
CA ASP A 28 -6.97 -5.25 18.96
C ASP A 28 -5.91 -6.30 19.36
N GLU A 29 -5.12 -5.93 20.39
CA GLU A 29 -4.29 -6.78 21.27
C GLU A 29 -3.04 -7.50 20.71
N VAL A 30 -1.84 -6.87 20.80
CA VAL A 30 -0.56 -7.61 20.75
C VAL A 30 0.52 -7.09 21.74
N PRO A 31 1.31 -7.97 22.37
CA PRO A 31 2.40 -7.65 23.32
C PRO A 31 3.55 -6.79 22.76
N LEU A 32 4.22 -6.08 23.68
CA LEU A 32 5.26 -5.06 23.43
C LEU A 32 6.42 -5.49 22.50
N ALA A 33 6.81 -6.75 22.49
CA ALA A 33 7.91 -7.25 21.65
C ALA A 33 7.55 -7.35 20.15
N ALA A 34 6.27 -7.52 19.82
CA ALA A 34 5.82 -7.48 18.43
C ALA A 34 5.82 -6.06 17.88
N ARG A 35 5.68 -5.04 18.73
CA ARG A 35 5.64 -3.62 18.31
C ARG A 35 6.94 -3.16 17.64
N SER A 36 8.11 -3.58 18.12
CA SER A 36 9.38 -3.15 17.53
C SER A 36 9.64 -3.76 16.14
N THR A 37 9.13 -4.97 15.88
CA THR A 37 9.17 -5.60 14.55
C THR A 37 8.10 -4.99 13.65
N GLN A 38 6.94 -4.64 14.22
CA GLN A 38 5.86 -3.92 13.56
C GLN A 38 6.33 -2.54 13.05
N ASP A 39 7.01 -1.76 13.91
CA ASP A 39 7.50 -0.43 13.57
C ASP A 39 8.52 -0.49 12.41
N GLN A 40 9.35 -1.53 12.36
CA GLN A 40 10.29 -1.76 11.26
C GLN A 40 9.59 -2.16 9.96
N PHE A 41 8.56 -3.00 10.05
CA PHE A 41 7.74 -3.37 8.91
C PHE A 41 7.00 -2.15 8.35
N GLU A 42 6.32 -1.38 9.21
CA GLU A 42 5.60 -0.16 8.84
C GLU A 42 6.55 0.88 8.23
N ALA A 43 7.75 1.06 8.81
CA ALA A 43 8.75 1.96 8.26
C ALA A 43 9.25 1.54 6.87
N GLU A 44 9.53 0.25 6.66
CA GLU A 44 9.93 -0.29 5.35
C GLU A 44 8.79 -0.23 4.33
N TYR A 45 7.58 -0.49 4.79
CA TYR A 45 6.37 -0.41 3.98
C TYR A 45 6.13 1.03 3.50
N LEU A 46 6.13 2.01 4.41
CA LEU A 46 5.98 3.42 4.08
C LEU A 46 7.14 3.92 3.20
N ARG A 47 8.37 3.43 3.39
CA ARG A 47 9.51 3.71 2.49
C ARG A 47 9.20 3.30 1.04
N ARG A 48 8.55 2.16 0.82
CA ARG A 48 8.17 1.70 -0.54
C ARG A 48 7.10 2.59 -1.17
N TYR A 49 6.10 3.02 -0.41
CA TYR A 49 5.10 3.98 -0.90
C TYR A 49 5.71 5.35 -1.22
N ARG A 50 6.60 5.86 -0.36
CA ARG A 50 7.37 7.08 -0.66
C ARG A 50 8.16 6.96 -1.96
N ALA A 51 8.79 5.81 -2.21
CA ALA A 51 9.52 5.57 -3.47
C ALA A 51 8.59 5.58 -4.70
N VAL A 52 7.33 5.15 -4.55
CA VAL A 52 6.32 5.20 -5.62
C VAL A 52 5.82 6.63 -5.84
N ILE A 53 5.59 7.39 -4.76
CA ILE A 53 5.20 8.81 -4.81
C ILE A 53 6.28 9.68 -5.43
N ALA A 54 7.54 9.57 -4.97
CA ALA A 54 8.70 10.30 -5.52
C ALA A 54 8.95 9.99 -7.01
N SER A 55 8.35 8.91 -7.51
CA SER A 55 8.41 8.47 -8.88
C SER A 55 7.42 9.21 -9.81
N ALA A 56 6.41 9.89 -9.23
CA ALA A 56 5.55 10.81 -9.95
C ALA A 56 6.30 12.13 -10.20
N LYS A 57 6.46 12.50 -11.47
CA LYS A 57 7.17 13.73 -11.87
C LYS A 57 6.37 14.97 -11.44
N GLY A 58 6.92 15.76 -10.52
CA GLY A 58 6.36 17.03 -10.01
C GLY A 58 7.38 17.77 -9.15
N LYS A 59 7.02 18.95 -8.62
CA LYS A 59 7.86 19.67 -7.65
C LYS A 59 7.82 18.89 -6.32
N ALA A 60 8.98 18.43 -5.86
CA ALA A 60 9.09 17.69 -4.61
C ALA A 60 8.62 18.55 -3.44
N ASP A 61 7.68 18.02 -2.67
CA ASP A 61 7.16 18.61 -1.44
C ASP A 61 7.14 17.49 -0.39
N PRO A 62 8.19 17.38 0.45
CA PRO A 62 8.36 16.25 1.36
C PRO A 62 7.18 16.02 2.30
N GLU A 63 6.53 17.09 2.79
CA GLU A 63 5.37 16.96 3.68
C GLU A 63 4.15 16.46 2.91
N ARG A 64 3.88 17.01 1.73
CA ARG A 64 2.77 16.54 0.87
C ARG A 64 3.02 15.14 0.32
N ASP A 65 4.26 14.75 0.10
CA ASP A 65 4.63 13.42 -0.39
C ASP A 65 4.51 12.36 0.72
N ASP A 66 4.82 12.72 1.96
CA ASP A 66 4.59 11.88 3.13
C ASP A 66 3.10 11.62 3.38
N ILE A 67 2.27 12.67 3.31
CA ILE A 67 0.80 12.52 3.42
C ILE A 67 0.28 11.64 2.27
N ALA A 68 0.78 11.85 1.05
CA ALA A 68 0.37 11.06 -0.10
C ALA A 68 0.73 9.58 0.01
N ALA A 69 1.92 9.28 0.54
CA ALA A 69 2.35 7.92 0.78
C ALA A 69 1.42 7.21 1.77
N ARG A 70 1.01 7.88 2.85
CA ARG A 70 0.06 7.36 3.83
C ARG A 70 -1.35 7.17 3.27
N VAL A 71 -1.83 8.12 2.47
CA VAL A 71 -3.15 8.01 1.82
C VAL A 71 -3.17 6.83 0.85
N LEU A 72 -2.14 6.71 0.00
CA LEU A 72 -2.06 5.64 -0.98
C LEU A 72 -1.88 4.27 -0.31
N SER A 73 -1.10 4.18 0.77
CA SER A 73 -0.92 2.94 1.53
C SER A 73 -2.22 2.49 2.17
N GLY A 74 -2.91 3.38 2.91
CA GLY A 74 -4.18 3.05 3.55
C GLY A 74 -5.27 2.63 2.57
N ALA A 75 -5.34 3.25 1.39
CA ALA A 75 -6.30 2.88 0.35
C ALA A 75 -6.02 1.47 -0.21
N VAL A 76 -4.77 1.16 -0.57
CA VAL A 76 -4.39 -0.15 -1.10
C VAL A 76 -4.54 -1.24 -0.03
N GLU A 77 -4.08 -0.99 1.19
CA GLU A 77 -4.21 -1.93 2.32
C GLU A 77 -5.68 -2.23 2.63
N GLY A 78 -6.54 -1.22 2.72
CA GLY A 78 -7.95 -1.40 3.03
C GLY A 78 -8.68 -2.29 2.02
N VAL A 79 -8.40 -2.08 0.73
CA VAL A 79 -8.96 -2.91 -0.35
C VAL A 79 -8.43 -4.33 -0.32
N VAL A 80 -7.10 -4.52 -0.15
CA VAL A 80 -6.48 -5.85 -0.08
C VAL A 80 -6.97 -6.62 1.16
N HIS A 81 -7.13 -5.95 2.29
CA HIS A 81 -7.66 -6.54 3.52
C HIS A 81 -9.11 -6.99 3.34
N ALA A 82 -9.98 -6.16 2.74
CA ALA A 82 -11.35 -6.55 2.44
C ALA A 82 -11.39 -7.76 1.49
N ALA A 83 -10.61 -7.72 0.41
CA ALA A 83 -10.54 -8.81 -0.56
C ALA A 83 -10.04 -10.13 0.07
N ALA A 84 -9.09 -10.06 1.00
CA ALA A 84 -8.63 -11.23 1.76
C ALA A 84 -9.78 -11.91 2.53
N ARG A 85 -10.61 -11.12 3.21
CA ARG A 85 -11.76 -11.62 3.98
C ARG A 85 -12.85 -12.24 3.10
N HIS A 86 -12.97 -11.78 1.87
CA HIS A 86 -13.98 -12.26 0.91
C HIS A 86 -13.45 -13.37 -0.02
N GLY A 87 -12.16 -13.74 0.08
CA GLY A 87 -11.56 -14.75 -0.81
C GLY A 87 -11.28 -14.24 -2.22
N GLU A 88 -11.16 -12.91 -2.39
CA GLU A 88 -11.07 -12.24 -3.69
C GLU A 88 -9.64 -11.82 -4.07
N LEU A 89 -8.62 -12.14 -3.26
CA LEU A 89 -7.23 -11.73 -3.52
C LEU A 89 -6.68 -12.19 -4.88
N GLN A 90 -7.20 -13.29 -5.41
CA GLN A 90 -6.79 -13.84 -6.71
C GLN A 90 -7.61 -13.27 -7.89
N SER A 91 -8.51 -12.32 -7.64
CA SER A 91 -9.36 -11.71 -8.66
C SER A 91 -8.53 -10.84 -9.62
N PRO A 92 -8.47 -11.18 -10.92
CA PRO A 92 -7.77 -10.34 -11.90
C PRO A 92 -8.42 -8.96 -12.05
N ALA A 93 -9.73 -8.87 -11.85
CA ALA A 93 -10.47 -7.61 -11.92
C ALA A 93 -10.09 -6.68 -10.76
N LEU A 94 -10.04 -7.21 -9.52
CA LEU A 94 -9.58 -6.45 -8.35
C LEU A 94 -8.15 -5.92 -8.55
N ARG A 95 -7.28 -6.77 -9.08
CA ARG A 95 -5.90 -6.39 -9.40
C ARG A 95 -5.85 -5.24 -10.40
N ALA A 96 -6.66 -5.27 -11.45
CA ALA A 96 -6.72 -4.22 -12.46
C ALA A 96 -7.20 -2.89 -11.85
N GLU A 97 -8.27 -2.91 -11.07
CA GLU A 97 -8.81 -1.73 -10.37
C GLU A 97 -7.79 -1.11 -9.39
N LEU A 98 -7.06 -1.93 -8.65
CA LEU A 98 -5.99 -1.45 -7.77
C LEU A 98 -4.85 -0.77 -8.54
N ILE A 99 -4.47 -1.32 -9.70
CA ILE A 99 -3.45 -0.71 -10.57
C ILE A 99 -3.95 0.63 -11.12
N GLU A 100 -5.22 0.69 -11.54
CA GLU A 100 -5.86 1.90 -12.04
C GLU A 100 -5.92 2.99 -10.97
N LEU A 101 -6.36 2.66 -9.76
CA LEU A 101 -6.39 3.56 -8.59
C LEU A 101 -5.01 4.19 -8.35
N VAL A 102 -3.96 3.36 -8.27
CA VAL A 102 -2.57 3.83 -8.05
C VAL A 102 -2.14 4.72 -9.22
N CYS A 103 -2.45 4.34 -10.46
CA CYS A 103 -2.09 5.14 -11.62
C CYS A 103 -2.81 6.49 -11.68
N ALA A 104 -4.11 6.52 -11.40
CA ALA A 104 -4.90 7.74 -11.37
C ALA A 104 -4.42 8.70 -10.28
N TYR A 105 -4.13 8.17 -9.08
CA TYR A 105 -3.63 8.97 -7.96
C TYR A 105 -2.26 9.58 -8.26
N LEU A 106 -1.32 8.81 -8.80
CA LEU A 106 -0.01 9.33 -9.20
C LEU A 106 -0.10 10.26 -10.42
N GLY A 107 -1.06 10.03 -11.32
CA GLY A 107 -1.28 10.83 -12.52
C GLY A 107 -1.75 12.24 -12.18
N SER A 108 -2.75 12.36 -11.31
CA SER A 108 -3.28 13.65 -10.85
C SER A 108 -2.23 14.49 -10.13
N ARG A 109 -1.30 13.86 -9.42
CA ARG A 109 -0.17 14.52 -8.74
C ARG A 109 0.90 15.06 -9.68
N ARG A 110 0.93 14.64 -10.96
CA ARG A 110 1.84 15.21 -11.97
C ARG A 110 1.30 16.48 -12.61
N THR A 111 -0.01 16.67 -12.56
CA THR A 111 -0.71 17.79 -13.22
C THR A 111 -1.06 18.93 -12.28
N GLY A 112 -0.88 18.74 -10.97
CA GLY A 112 -1.13 19.74 -9.93
C GLY A 112 0.13 20.30 -9.28
#